data_AF-Q0U1N6-F1
#
_entry.id   AF-Q0U1N6-F1
#
_cell.length_a   1.000
_cell.length_b   1.000
_cell.length_c   1.000
_cell.angle_alpha   90.00
_cell.angle_beta   90.00
_cell.angle_gamma   90.00
#
_symmetry.space_group_name_H-M   'P 1'
#
loop_
_entity.id
_entity.type
_entity.pdbx_description
1 polymer ?
#
loop_
_entity_poly.entity_id
_entity_poly.type
_entity_poly.pdbx_seq_one_letter_code
_entity_poly.pdbx_strand_id
1 'polypeptide(L)'
;MSGIEIAGLVLGSIPLLIQVLKTYRESAEVVNDWWRIERAYKKTCQDLSYHEILFEGSVKEFLLPLVANDDELRVLMDDPAGKAWENADLEVRLRQRLPKGYELFLAIIGDINDLVDALKKELGVKGKFRALVAKDGKLNKNDVSRSDLLSMGNMEFQAKRIKFTMRKSSREKIFAQLEVANERMRKLLESSDRTSAARLRGNTTKASYMINRKINEFWRHAKRLHEALATAWRCGCANHITNLGLEHRTSDKVEFDVLFHLNDD
;
A
#
# COMPACT_ATOMS: atom_id res chain seq x y z
N MET A 1 -8.89 13.89 -3.15
CA MET A 1 -8.17 12.69 -2.71
C MET A 1 -9.11 11.95 -1.78
N SER A 2 -9.44 10.70 -2.07
CA SER A 2 -10.02 9.84 -1.05
C SER A 2 -9.06 9.77 0.14
N GLY A 3 -9.56 9.55 1.34
CA GLY A 3 -8.67 9.46 2.51
C GLY A 3 -7.70 8.25 2.44
N ILE A 4 -8.02 7.25 1.62
CA ILE A 4 -7.27 6.00 1.50
C ILE A 4 -6.07 6.14 0.55
N GLU A 5 -6.17 6.99 -0.47
CA GLU A 5 -5.03 7.36 -1.34
C GLU A 5 -3.79 7.83 -0.56
N ILE A 6 -4.00 8.43 0.61
CA ILE A 6 -2.90 8.90 1.47
C ILE A 6 -2.04 7.71 1.93
N ALA A 7 -2.63 6.53 2.15
CA ALA A 7 -1.86 5.34 2.53
C ALA A 7 -0.87 4.95 1.43
N GLY A 8 -1.34 4.97 0.19
CA GLY A 8 -0.51 4.75 -1.00
C GLY A 8 0.60 5.80 -1.15
N LEU A 9 0.30 7.08 -0.92
CA LEU A 9 1.29 8.15 -0.94
C LEU A 9 2.40 7.94 0.11
N VAL A 10 2.04 7.52 1.33
CA VAL A 10 3.00 7.22 2.40
C VAL A 10 3.87 6.03 2.02
N LEU A 11 3.25 4.94 1.52
CA LEU A 11 3.95 3.74 1.05
C LEU A 11 5.01 4.07 -0.02
N GLY A 12 4.69 4.96 -0.97
CA GLY A 12 5.66 5.37 -2.00
C GLY A 12 6.73 6.36 -1.50
N SER A 13 6.41 7.14 -0.46
CA SER A 13 7.30 8.21 0.03
C SER A 13 8.45 7.69 0.90
N ILE A 14 8.19 6.72 1.78
CA ILE A 14 9.20 6.18 2.71
C ILE A 14 10.41 5.56 1.98
N PRO A 15 10.23 4.67 0.97
CA PRO A 15 11.35 4.09 0.22
C PRO A 15 12.24 5.15 -0.45
N LEU A 16 11.66 6.24 -0.96
CA LEU A 16 12.43 7.34 -1.55
C LEU A 16 13.29 8.06 -0.53
N LEU A 17 12.76 8.30 0.67
CA LEU A 17 13.53 8.93 1.74
C LEU A 17 14.70 8.04 2.18
N ILE A 18 14.52 6.71 2.19
CA ILE A 18 15.61 5.75 2.41
C ILE A 18 16.68 5.90 1.32
N GLN A 19 16.28 5.99 0.05
CA GLN A 19 17.21 6.15 -1.08
C GLN A 19 17.98 7.48 -1.02
N VAL A 20 17.31 8.56 -0.62
CA VAL A 20 17.95 9.85 -0.35
C VAL A 20 19.03 9.72 0.72
N LEU A 21 18.71 9.07 1.85
CA LEU A 21 19.65 8.88 2.95
C LEU A 21 20.87 8.04 2.53
N LYS A 22 20.69 7.00 1.71
CA LYS A 22 21.79 6.21 1.12
C LYS A 22 22.67 7.07 0.22
N THR A 23 22.07 7.90 -0.63
CA THR A 23 22.82 8.82 -1.52
C THR A 23 23.68 9.82 -0.73
N TYR A 24 23.18 10.32 0.40
CA TYR A 24 23.95 11.18 1.31
C TYR A 24 25.11 10.45 2.01
N ARG A 25 25.07 9.11 2.10
CA ARG A 25 26.11 8.28 2.72
C ARG A 25 27.28 7.97 1.78
N GLU A 26 27.05 7.76 0.49
CA GLU A 26 28.08 7.18 -0.41
C GLU A 26 29.21 8.15 -0.85
N SER A 27 29.18 9.43 -0.45
CA SER A 27 29.92 10.48 -1.18
C SER A 27 30.90 11.33 -0.35
N ALA A 28 31.52 10.81 0.73
CA ALA A 28 32.10 11.74 1.71
C ALA A 28 33.26 11.30 2.62
N GLU A 29 34.38 10.87 2.06
CA GLU A 29 35.63 10.78 2.84
C GLU A 29 36.20 12.17 3.24
N VAL A 30 35.64 13.28 2.75
CA VAL A 30 36.27 14.62 2.77
C VAL A 30 35.87 15.51 3.97
N VAL A 31 34.94 15.09 4.84
CA VAL A 31 34.41 15.94 5.93
C VAL A 31 34.94 15.50 7.30
N ASN A 32 35.44 16.44 8.11
CA ASN A 32 35.77 16.18 9.53
C ASN A 32 34.54 15.65 10.28
N ASP A 33 34.73 14.68 11.18
CA ASP A 33 33.64 13.95 11.85
C ASP A 33 32.72 13.13 10.91
N TRP A 34 33.23 12.69 9.75
CA TRP A 34 32.49 11.83 8.81
C TRP A 34 31.81 10.64 9.49
N TRP A 35 32.49 9.99 10.44
CA TRP A 35 31.94 8.88 11.23
C TRP A 35 30.66 9.23 12.01
N ARG A 36 30.52 10.47 12.51
CA ARG A 36 29.29 10.94 13.20
C ARG A 36 28.16 11.11 12.20
N ILE A 37 28.50 11.67 11.03
CA ILE A 37 27.56 11.85 9.93
C ILE A 37 27.07 10.48 9.47
N GLU A 38 27.98 9.57 9.12
CA GLU A 38 27.64 8.22 8.70
C GLU A 38 26.75 7.49 9.73
N ARG A 39 27.10 7.57 11.02
CA ARG A 39 26.28 6.96 12.09
C ARG A 39 24.87 7.54 12.14
N ALA A 40 24.72 8.86 12.02
CA ALA A 40 23.41 9.51 12.02
C ALA A 40 22.55 9.07 10.83
N TYR A 41 23.14 9.03 9.63
CA TYR A 41 22.45 8.56 8.42
C TYR A 41 22.07 7.09 8.52
N LYS A 42 22.99 6.22 8.97
CA LYS A 42 22.72 4.79 9.16
C LYS A 42 21.58 4.56 10.15
N LYS A 43 21.60 5.23 11.31
CA LYS A 43 20.52 5.15 12.30
C LYS A 43 19.19 5.58 11.69
N THR A 44 19.13 6.73 11.02
CA THR A 44 17.89 7.22 10.39
C THR A 44 17.41 6.28 9.28
N CYS A 45 18.28 5.67 8.47
CA CYS A 45 17.88 4.62 7.53
C CYS A 45 17.24 3.42 8.24
N GLN A 46 17.84 2.95 9.34
CA GLN A 46 17.31 1.81 10.09
C GLN A 46 15.95 2.12 10.71
N ASP A 47 15.81 3.28 11.36
CA ASP A 47 14.55 3.73 11.95
C ASP A 47 13.46 3.85 10.87
N LEU A 48 13.82 4.41 9.70
CA LEU A 48 12.88 4.57 8.58
C LEU A 48 12.50 3.23 7.93
N SER A 49 13.43 2.28 7.74
CA SER A 49 13.12 0.91 7.30
C SER A 49 12.23 0.18 8.29
N TYR A 50 12.41 0.40 9.59
CA TYR A 50 11.54 -0.20 10.59
C TYR A 50 10.10 0.31 10.47
N HIS A 51 9.91 1.62 10.34
CA HIS A 51 8.57 2.18 10.12
C HIS A 51 7.97 1.83 8.76
N GLU A 52 8.78 1.67 7.71
CA GLU A 52 8.34 1.14 6.41
C GLU A 52 7.67 -0.22 6.59
N ILE A 53 8.35 -1.15 7.25
CA ILE A 53 7.86 -2.51 7.50
C ILE A 53 6.57 -2.50 8.34
N LEU A 54 6.53 -1.68 9.41
CA LEU A 54 5.34 -1.59 10.26
C LEU A 54 4.13 -1.03 9.53
N PHE A 55 4.33 0.05 8.76
CA PHE A 55 3.27 0.68 8.01
C PHE A 55 2.78 -0.25 6.90
N GLU A 56 3.70 -0.83 6.11
CA GLU A 56 3.36 -1.80 5.06
C GLU A 56 2.60 -3.01 5.61
N GLY A 57 3.03 -3.55 6.76
CA GLY A 57 2.34 -4.64 7.45
C GLY A 57 0.92 -4.25 7.87
N SER A 58 0.76 -3.09 8.50
CA SER A 58 -0.55 -2.55 8.90
C SER A 58 -1.46 -2.30 7.71
N VAL A 59 -0.88 -1.84 6.59
CA VAL A 59 -1.60 -1.63 5.33
C VAL A 59 -2.11 -2.95 4.77
N LYS A 60 -1.25 -3.97 4.70
CA LYS A 60 -1.64 -5.32 4.24
C LYS A 60 -2.73 -5.92 5.14
N GLU A 61 -2.60 -5.81 6.46
CA GLU A 61 -3.56 -6.34 7.42
C GLU A 61 -4.96 -5.72 7.23
N PHE A 62 -5.04 -4.42 6.92
CA PHE A 62 -6.32 -3.80 6.63
C PHE A 62 -6.85 -4.15 5.23
N LEU A 63 -5.98 -4.31 4.23
CA LEU A 63 -6.41 -4.61 2.85
C LEU A 63 -6.88 -6.06 2.70
N LEU A 64 -6.24 -7.01 3.39
CA LEU A 64 -6.46 -8.46 3.22
C LEU A 64 -7.95 -8.88 3.30
N PRO A 65 -8.74 -8.46 4.30
CA PRO A 65 -10.17 -8.75 4.36
C PRO A 65 -11.04 -7.97 3.38
N LEU A 66 -10.52 -6.90 2.78
CA LEU A 66 -11.25 -6.07 1.84
C LEU A 66 -11.11 -6.62 0.43
N VAL A 67 -9.91 -7.02 0.01
CA VAL A 67 -9.62 -7.51 -1.35
C VAL A 67 -10.23 -8.89 -1.63
N ALA A 68 -10.59 -9.14 -2.88
CA ALA A 68 -11.19 -10.41 -3.32
C ALA A 68 -10.14 -11.52 -3.53
N ASN A 69 -8.89 -11.14 -3.85
CA ASN A 69 -7.77 -12.05 -4.10
C ASN A 69 -6.41 -11.37 -3.87
N ASP A 70 -5.36 -12.19 -3.85
CA ASP A 70 -3.98 -11.73 -3.66
C ASP A 70 -3.48 -10.85 -4.83
N ASP A 71 -4.10 -10.91 -6.01
CA ASP A 71 -3.72 -10.09 -7.16
C ASP A 71 -4.20 -8.64 -7.00
N GLU A 72 -5.40 -8.41 -6.45
CA GLU A 72 -5.90 -7.07 -6.09
C GLU A 72 -5.04 -6.44 -4.99
N LEU A 73 -4.62 -7.25 -4.00
CA LEU A 73 -3.64 -6.81 -2.99
C LEU A 73 -2.30 -6.45 -3.64
N ARG A 74 -1.79 -7.30 -4.53
CA ARG A 74 -0.54 -7.01 -5.26
C ARG A 74 -0.65 -5.72 -6.04
N VAL A 75 -1.72 -5.48 -6.80
CA VAL A 75 -1.89 -4.24 -7.56
C VAL A 75 -1.79 -3.00 -6.67
N LEU A 76 -2.43 -3.02 -5.49
CA LEU A 76 -2.37 -1.91 -4.53
C LEU A 76 -0.97 -1.73 -3.92
N MET A 77 -0.32 -2.83 -3.51
CA MET A 77 0.99 -2.77 -2.85
C MET A 77 2.13 -2.46 -3.83
N ASP A 78 2.03 -2.97 -5.05
CA ASP A 78 3.01 -2.78 -6.12
C ASP A 78 2.95 -1.36 -6.71
N ASP A 79 1.76 -0.77 -6.78
CA ASP A 79 1.56 0.59 -7.28
C ASP A 79 0.85 1.47 -6.23
N PRO A 80 1.58 1.96 -5.21
CA PRO A 80 1.04 2.79 -4.14
C PRO A 80 0.48 4.14 -4.61
N ALA A 81 0.79 4.61 -5.82
CA ALA A 81 0.19 5.82 -6.39
C ALA A 81 -0.78 5.52 -7.53
N GLY A 82 -1.12 4.26 -7.71
CA GLY A 82 -2.00 3.80 -8.77
C GLY A 82 -3.45 4.17 -8.53
N LYS A 83 -4.21 4.22 -9.62
CA LYS A 83 -5.66 4.47 -9.59
C LYS A 83 -6.46 3.44 -8.78
N ALA A 84 -5.87 2.27 -8.49
CA ALA A 84 -6.49 1.27 -7.63
C ALA A 84 -6.78 1.82 -6.21
N TRP A 85 -5.97 2.77 -5.73
CA TRP A 85 -6.18 3.45 -4.45
C TRP A 85 -7.35 4.44 -4.47
N GLU A 86 -7.77 4.90 -5.66
CA GLU A 86 -8.92 5.81 -5.86
C GLU A 86 -10.25 5.04 -5.99
N ASN A 87 -10.24 3.71 -5.80
CA ASN A 87 -11.43 2.89 -5.99
C ASN A 87 -12.49 3.15 -4.91
N ALA A 88 -13.63 3.73 -5.32
CA ALA A 88 -14.75 4.03 -4.43
C ALA A 88 -15.32 2.79 -3.72
N ASP A 89 -15.27 1.62 -4.35
CA ASP A 89 -15.73 0.37 -3.73
C ASP A 89 -14.81 -0.08 -2.59
N LEU A 90 -13.50 0.15 -2.71
CA LEU A 90 -12.54 -0.09 -1.62
C LEU A 90 -12.85 0.82 -0.42
N GLU A 91 -13.22 2.07 -0.68
CA GLU A 91 -13.63 3.01 0.36
C GLU A 91 -14.91 2.58 1.08
N VAL A 92 -15.93 2.15 0.33
CA VAL A 92 -17.18 1.64 0.90
C VAL A 92 -16.92 0.40 1.75
N ARG A 93 -16.15 -0.58 1.26
CA ARG A 93 -15.76 -1.78 2.02
C ARG A 93 -15.01 -1.40 3.31
N LEU A 94 -14.12 -0.41 3.26
CA LEU A 94 -13.38 0.05 4.45
C LEU A 94 -14.30 0.72 5.48
N ARG A 95 -15.22 1.59 5.06
CA ARG A 95 -16.22 2.21 5.94
C ARG A 95 -17.11 1.16 6.61
N GLN A 96 -17.49 0.12 5.89
CA GLN A 96 -18.27 -1.01 6.44
C GLN A 96 -17.48 -1.81 7.48
N ARG A 97 -16.17 -1.99 7.29
CA ARG A 97 -15.29 -2.65 8.28
C ARG A 97 -15.07 -1.79 9.52
N LEU A 98 -14.96 -0.46 9.37
CA LEU A 98 -14.65 0.48 10.45
C LEU A 98 -15.78 1.50 10.69
N PRO A 99 -17.03 1.09 10.97
CA PRO A 99 -18.18 2.01 10.97
C PRO A 99 -18.08 3.12 12.02
N LYS A 100 -17.35 2.88 13.12
CA LYS A 100 -17.08 3.88 14.18
C LYS A 100 -15.65 4.43 14.16
N GLY A 101 -14.75 3.77 13.43
CA GLY A 101 -13.31 4.03 13.46
C GLY A 101 -12.74 4.64 12.18
N TYR A 102 -13.55 4.75 11.12
CA TYR A 102 -13.10 5.17 9.80
C TYR A 102 -12.47 6.58 9.80
N GLU A 103 -13.15 7.56 10.39
CA GLU A 103 -12.62 8.93 10.46
C GLU A 103 -11.31 8.99 11.27
N LEU A 104 -11.24 8.24 12.37
CA LEU A 104 -10.01 8.16 13.18
C LEU A 104 -8.87 7.49 12.41
N PHE A 105 -9.18 6.46 11.61
CA PHE A 105 -8.22 5.79 10.76
C PHE A 105 -7.63 6.74 9.71
N LEU A 106 -8.50 7.52 9.03
CA LEU A 106 -8.05 8.52 8.07
C LEU A 106 -7.19 9.60 8.72
N ALA A 107 -7.58 10.06 9.92
CA ALA A 107 -6.78 11.02 10.68
C ALA A 107 -5.39 10.47 11.01
N ILE A 108 -5.29 9.20 11.47
CA ILE A 108 -4.00 8.58 11.78
C ILE A 108 -3.11 8.46 10.53
N ILE A 109 -3.66 8.08 9.39
CA ILE A 109 -2.90 8.01 8.13
C ILE A 109 -2.46 9.42 7.69
N GLY A 110 -3.33 10.42 7.85
CA GLY A 110 -2.99 11.83 7.64
C GLY A 110 -1.82 12.27 8.52
N ASP A 111 -1.86 11.96 9.82
CA ASP A 111 -0.76 12.24 10.76
C ASP A 111 0.55 11.57 10.31
N ILE A 112 0.51 10.31 9.87
CA ILE A 112 1.69 9.61 9.35
C ILE A 112 2.23 10.32 8.10
N ASN A 113 1.36 10.71 7.18
CA ASN A 113 1.76 11.46 5.98
C ASN A 113 2.42 12.79 6.34
N ASP A 114 1.86 13.54 7.28
CA ASP A 114 2.43 14.81 7.73
C ASP A 114 3.79 14.63 8.40
N LEU A 115 3.98 13.54 9.16
CA LEU A 115 5.27 13.17 9.74
C LEU A 115 6.31 12.79 8.69
N VAL A 116 5.91 12.04 7.66
CA VAL A 116 6.77 11.71 6.51
C VAL A 116 7.14 12.97 5.73
N ASP A 117 6.20 13.89 5.51
CA ASP A 117 6.47 15.19 4.87
C ASP A 117 7.36 16.09 5.74
N ALA A 118 7.23 16.03 7.07
CA ALA A 118 8.15 16.70 7.99
C ALA A 118 9.57 16.12 7.88
N LEU A 119 9.70 14.78 7.85
CA LEU A 119 11.00 14.12 7.69
C LEU A 119 11.64 14.46 6.34
N LYS A 120 10.84 14.51 5.26
CA LYS A 120 11.28 14.95 3.94
C LYS A 120 11.86 16.37 3.97
N LYS A 121 11.22 17.29 4.67
CA LYS A 121 11.71 18.68 4.88
C LYS A 121 13.01 18.68 5.68
N GLU A 122 13.12 17.84 6.71
CA GLU A 122 14.34 17.67 7.51
C GLU A 122 15.52 17.13 6.70
N LEU A 123 15.25 16.22 5.76
CA LEU A 123 16.22 15.70 4.79
C LEU A 123 16.54 16.68 3.65
N GLY A 124 15.80 17.80 3.62
CA GLY A 124 15.92 18.85 2.62
C GLY A 124 15.65 18.36 1.20
N VAL A 125 14.85 17.31 1.04
CA VAL A 125 14.44 16.77 -0.26
C VAL A 125 13.62 17.83 -0.99
N LYS A 126 14.06 18.20 -2.21
CA LYS A 126 13.45 19.22 -3.08
C LYS A 126 13.27 18.61 -4.48
N GLY A 127 12.34 19.12 -5.29
CA GLY A 127 12.22 18.74 -6.70
C GLY A 127 11.10 17.74 -6.99
N LYS A 128 11.33 16.82 -7.95
CA LYS A 128 10.33 15.91 -8.51
C LYS A 128 9.85 14.82 -7.55
N PHE A 129 10.22 14.84 -6.26
CA PHE A 129 9.82 13.83 -5.28
C PHE A 129 8.33 13.48 -5.33
N ARG A 130 7.44 14.49 -5.30
CA ARG A 130 5.99 14.23 -5.41
C ARG A 130 5.60 13.62 -6.75
N ALA A 131 6.27 14.01 -7.85
CA ALA A 131 6.06 13.41 -9.16
C ALA A 131 6.61 11.98 -9.22
N LEU A 132 7.72 11.66 -8.55
CA LEU A 132 8.28 10.31 -8.46
C LEU A 132 7.38 9.38 -7.63
N VAL A 133 6.80 9.90 -6.56
CA VAL A 133 5.76 9.17 -5.81
C VAL A 133 4.53 8.98 -6.69
N ALA A 134 4.07 10.02 -7.39
CA ALA A 134 2.80 10.00 -8.15
C ALA A 134 2.85 9.34 -9.55
N LYS A 135 4.02 9.19 -10.15
CA LYS A 135 4.13 8.78 -11.57
C LYS A 135 4.45 7.30 -11.76
N ASP A 136 5.13 6.67 -10.80
CA ASP A 136 5.62 5.30 -10.99
C ASP A 136 5.04 4.29 -10.01
N GLY A 137 4.76 4.63 -8.73
CA GLY A 137 4.31 3.70 -7.68
C GLY A 137 5.32 2.57 -7.37
N LYS A 138 5.76 1.85 -8.41
CA LYS A 138 6.98 1.08 -8.55
C LYS A 138 8.17 1.99 -8.74
N LEU A 139 8.78 2.42 -7.65
CA LEU A 139 10.13 2.97 -7.75
C LEU A 139 11.12 1.83 -7.93
N ASN A 140 11.61 1.68 -9.15
CA ASN A 140 12.81 0.90 -9.38
C ASN A 140 13.95 1.62 -8.64
N LYS A 141 14.38 1.04 -7.51
CA LYS A 141 15.34 1.63 -6.56
C LYS A 141 16.67 2.06 -7.24
N ASN A 142 16.93 1.55 -8.43
CA ASN A 142 18.12 1.78 -9.23
C ASN A 142 18.01 2.94 -10.24
N ASP A 143 16.81 3.42 -10.57
CA ASP A 143 16.59 4.41 -11.65
C ASP A 143 16.52 5.86 -11.13
N VAL A 144 16.47 6.07 -9.81
CA VAL A 144 16.32 7.40 -9.23
C VAL A 144 17.68 8.04 -8.99
N SER A 145 18.03 9.04 -9.81
CA SER A 145 19.29 9.77 -9.69
C SER A 145 19.30 10.75 -8.52
N ARG A 146 20.51 11.03 -8.00
CA ARG A 146 20.76 12.14 -7.05
C ARG A 146 20.16 13.45 -7.52
N SER A 147 20.25 13.72 -8.83
CA SER A 147 19.74 14.96 -9.42
C SER A 147 18.20 15.06 -9.34
N ASP A 148 17.49 13.94 -9.45
CA ASP A 148 16.02 13.89 -9.40
C ASP A 148 15.48 14.12 -7.98
N LEU A 149 16.20 13.64 -6.96
CA LEU A 149 15.78 13.69 -5.56
C LEU A 149 16.19 14.96 -4.83
N LEU A 150 17.35 15.50 -5.20
CA LEU A 150 18.00 16.54 -4.42
C LEU A 150 18.15 17.84 -5.18
N SER A 151 18.18 17.86 -6.53
CA SER A 151 18.27 19.09 -7.36
C SER A 151 19.08 20.23 -6.71
N MET A 152 20.32 19.93 -6.30
CA MET A 152 21.14 20.81 -5.48
C MET A 152 22.60 20.80 -5.95
N GLY A 153 23.26 21.95 -5.90
CA GLY A 153 24.70 22.06 -6.13
C GLY A 153 25.51 21.41 -5.00
N ASN A 154 26.77 21.08 -5.27
CA ASN A 154 27.63 20.34 -4.32
C ASN A 154 27.75 21.04 -2.95
N MET A 155 27.85 22.38 -2.92
CA MET A 155 27.95 23.14 -1.67
C MET A 155 26.66 23.08 -0.83
N GLU A 156 25.47 23.17 -1.46
CA GLU A 156 24.19 23.03 -0.75
C GLU A 156 24.00 21.61 -0.23
N PHE A 157 24.44 20.61 -1.00
CA PHE A 157 24.46 19.21 -0.59
C PHE A 157 25.31 18.97 0.67
N GLN A 158 26.55 19.49 0.70
CA GLN A 158 27.43 19.37 1.87
C GLN A 158 26.86 20.11 3.10
N ALA A 159 26.31 21.32 2.92
CA ALA A 159 25.69 22.08 3.99
C ALA A 159 24.48 21.35 4.60
N LYS A 160 23.65 20.71 3.77
CA LYS A 160 22.51 19.92 4.24
C LYS A 160 22.92 18.68 5.03
N ARG A 161 24.04 18.04 4.67
CA ARG A 161 24.55 16.88 5.42
C ARG A 161 24.96 17.24 6.84
N ILE A 162 25.60 18.38 7.02
CA ILE A 162 25.96 18.91 8.34
C ILE A 162 24.70 19.36 9.10
N LYS A 163 23.79 20.08 8.43
CA LYS A 163 22.53 20.50 9.05
C LYS A 163 21.69 19.30 9.51
N PHE A 164 21.71 18.21 8.75
CA PHE A 164 21.05 16.97 9.12
C PHE A 164 21.62 16.45 10.44
N THR A 165 22.93 16.32 10.64
CA THR A 165 23.45 15.83 11.93
C THR A 165 23.06 16.71 13.12
N MET A 166 22.98 18.02 12.92
CA MET A 166 22.60 18.99 13.96
C MET A 166 21.13 18.89 14.40
N ARG A 167 20.23 18.35 13.57
CA ARG A 167 18.79 18.29 13.85
C ARG A 167 18.32 16.97 14.48
N LYS A 168 19.21 16.32 15.23
CA LYS A 168 18.96 14.99 15.83
C LYS A 168 17.66 14.94 16.64
N SER A 169 17.45 15.90 17.55
CA SER A 169 16.26 15.94 18.43
C SER A 169 14.95 16.05 17.67
N SER A 170 14.92 16.82 16.58
CA SER A 170 13.75 16.94 15.72
C SER A 170 13.41 15.61 15.05
N ARG A 171 14.41 14.89 14.51
CA ARG A 171 14.20 13.56 13.90
C ARG A 171 13.73 12.52 14.90
N GLU A 172 14.35 12.47 16.08
CA GLU A 172 13.96 11.53 17.14
C GLU A 172 12.52 11.76 17.59
N LYS A 173 12.06 13.03 17.64
CA LYS A 173 10.66 13.36 17.89
C LYS A 173 9.73 12.87 16.78
N ILE A 174 10.10 13.05 15.51
CA ILE A 174 9.31 12.58 14.37
C ILE A 174 9.17 11.05 14.41
N PHE A 175 10.25 10.31 14.65
CA PHE A 175 10.21 8.85 14.75
C PHE A 175 9.39 8.36 15.94
N ALA A 176 9.49 9.02 17.10
CA ALA A 176 8.65 8.69 18.24
C ALA A 176 7.15 8.91 17.93
N GLN A 177 6.81 9.95 17.17
CA GLN A 177 5.44 10.20 16.73
C GLN A 177 4.97 9.19 15.68
N LEU A 178 5.85 8.79 14.75
CA LEU A 178 5.57 7.72 13.78
C LEU A 178 5.30 6.38 14.48
N GLU A 179 6.04 6.06 15.53
CA GLU A 179 5.80 4.84 16.32
C GLU A 179 4.41 4.87 16.97
N VAL A 180 4.07 5.98 17.62
CA VAL A 180 2.75 6.15 18.24
C VAL A 180 1.63 6.08 17.22
N ALA A 181 1.78 6.70 16.06
CA ALA A 181 0.77 6.69 15.01
C ALA A 181 0.57 5.29 14.40
N ASN A 182 1.65 4.59 14.06
CA ASN A 182 1.59 3.21 13.56
C ASN A 182 0.95 2.26 14.59
N GLU A 183 1.34 2.37 15.86
CA GLU A 183 0.78 1.53 16.91
C GLU A 183 -0.72 1.82 17.17
N ARG A 184 -1.14 3.09 17.08
CA ARG A 184 -2.56 3.47 17.15
C ARG A 184 -3.34 2.88 15.97
N MET A 185 -2.79 2.96 14.76
CA MET A 185 -3.41 2.37 13.56
C MET A 185 -3.60 0.87 13.73
N ARG A 186 -2.54 0.16 14.12
CA ARG A 186 -2.56 -1.29 14.36
C ARG A 186 -3.60 -1.68 15.41
N LYS A 187 -3.61 -1.00 16.57
CA LYS A 187 -4.59 -1.25 17.64
C LYS A 187 -6.03 -0.98 17.22
N LEU A 188 -6.26 0.05 16.42
CA LEU A 188 -7.58 0.37 15.88
C LEU A 188 -8.09 -0.77 14.99
N LEU A 189 -7.24 -1.27 14.08
CA LEU A 189 -7.56 -2.39 13.20
C LEU A 189 -7.81 -3.68 14.00
N GLU A 190 -6.92 -4.01 14.93
CA GLU A 190 -7.05 -5.17 15.81
C GLU A 190 -8.36 -5.14 16.62
N SER A 191 -8.74 -3.96 17.15
CA SER A 191 -9.98 -3.80 17.90
C SER A 191 -11.23 -4.02 17.03
N SER A 192 -11.17 -3.60 15.77
CA SER A 192 -12.24 -3.84 14.80
C SER A 192 -12.38 -5.32 14.48
N ASP A 193 -11.25 -6.01 14.27
CA ASP A 193 -11.24 -7.43 13.92
C ASP A 193 -11.67 -8.31 15.09
N ARG A 194 -11.31 -7.95 16.33
CA ARG A 194 -11.83 -8.61 17.53
C ARG A 194 -13.34 -8.43 17.65
N THR A 195 -13.86 -7.24 17.31
CA THR A 195 -15.29 -6.94 17.35
C THR A 195 -16.05 -7.71 16.26
N SER A 196 -15.52 -7.77 15.04
CA SER A 196 -16.11 -8.54 13.94
C SER A 196 -16.08 -10.04 14.23
N ALA A 197 -14.99 -10.58 14.77
CA ALA A 197 -14.88 -11.96 15.21
C ALA A 197 -15.81 -12.31 16.38
N ALA A 198 -16.04 -11.37 17.31
CA ALA A 198 -17.03 -11.55 18.39
C ALA A 198 -18.47 -11.58 17.85
N ARG A 199 -18.81 -10.72 16.87
CA ARG A 199 -20.11 -10.75 16.18
C ARG A 199 -20.33 -12.04 15.40
N LEU A 200 -19.29 -12.57 14.74
CA LEU A 200 -19.35 -13.87 14.07
C LEU A 200 -19.61 -15.03 15.04
N ARG A 201 -19.21 -14.92 16.30
CA ARG A 201 -19.53 -15.90 17.34
C ARG A 201 -20.98 -15.78 17.86
N GLY A 202 -21.62 -14.63 17.69
CA GLY A 202 -23.03 -14.36 18.00
C GLY A 202 -23.99 -14.49 16.80
N ASN A 203 -24.19 -15.71 16.30
CA ASN A 203 -25.40 -16.21 15.62
C ASN A 203 -26.12 -15.48 14.44
N THR A 204 -25.62 -14.43 13.79
CA THR A 204 -26.29 -13.92 12.55
C THR A 204 -25.39 -13.59 11.37
N THR A 205 -24.09 -13.34 11.59
CA THR A 205 -23.18 -12.84 10.54
C THR A 205 -22.30 -13.92 9.90
N LYS A 206 -22.28 -15.15 10.45
CA LYS A 206 -21.60 -16.30 9.83
C LYS A 206 -22.23 -16.66 8.49
N ALA A 207 -23.55 -16.58 8.38
CA ALA A 207 -24.25 -16.78 7.11
C ALA A 207 -23.79 -15.74 6.09
N SER A 208 -23.86 -14.44 6.39
CA SER A 208 -23.51 -13.39 5.42
C SER A 208 -22.02 -13.34 5.04
N TYR A 209 -21.10 -13.54 5.98
CA TYR A 209 -19.65 -13.59 5.68
C TYR A 209 -19.25 -14.87 4.92
N MET A 210 -19.78 -16.05 5.29
CA MET A 210 -19.55 -17.27 4.51
C MET A 210 -20.22 -17.19 3.13
N ILE A 211 -21.39 -16.55 3.02
CA ILE A 211 -22.05 -16.27 1.74
C ILE A 211 -21.16 -15.38 0.87
N ASN A 212 -20.61 -14.28 1.41
CA ASN A 212 -19.70 -13.41 0.66
C ASN A 212 -18.40 -14.13 0.26
N ARG A 213 -17.83 -14.98 1.14
CA ARG A 213 -16.66 -15.79 0.80
C ARG A 213 -16.95 -16.81 -0.30
N LYS A 214 -18.06 -17.56 -0.21
CA LYS A 214 -18.46 -18.53 -1.26
C LYS A 214 -18.78 -17.83 -2.58
N ILE A 215 -19.38 -16.64 -2.54
CA ILE A 215 -19.60 -15.80 -3.73
C ILE A 215 -18.26 -15.37 -4.35
N ASN A 216 -17.31 -14.89 -3.54
CA ASN A 216 -15.99 -14.50 -4.03
C ASN A 216 -15.19 -15.69 -4.61
N GLU A 217 -15.29 -16.86 -3.97
CA GLU A 217 -14.71 -18.10 -4.50
C GLU A 217 -15.36 -18.50 -5.83
N PHE A 218 -16.68 -18.36 -5.99
CA PHE A 218 -17.36 -18.58 -7.27
C PHE A 218 -16.85 -17.62 -8.36
N TRP A 219 -16.84 -16.32 -8.10
CA TRP A 219 -16.35 -15.32 -9.07
C TRP A 219 -14.91 -15.60 -9.49
N ARG A 220 -14.07 -16.07 -8.57
CA ARG A 220 -12.69 -16.49 -8.85
C ARG A 220 -12.64 -17.65 -9.85
N HIS A 221 -13.47 -18.67 -9.66
CA HIS A 221 -13.51 -19.81 -10.57
C HIS A 221 -14.14 -19.44 -11.92
N ALA A 222 -15.19 -18.62 -11.93
CA ALA A 222 -15.81 -18.12 -13.16
C ALA A 222 -14.83 -17.31 -14.01
N LYS A 223 -14.02 -16.45 -13.37
CA LYS A 223 -12.96 -15.69 -14.05
C LYS A 223 -11.89 -16.60 -14.66
N ARG A 224 -11.40 -17.59 -13.90
CA ARG A 224 -10.43 -18.58 -14.40
C ARG A 224 -10.96 -19.38 -15.58
N LEU A 225 -12.23 -19.79 -15.50
CA LEU A 225 -12.90 -20.50 -16.58
C LEU A 225 -13.03 -19.61 -17.83
N HIS A 226 -13.44 -18.35 -17.65
CA HIS A 226 -13.48 -17.38 -18.74
C HIS A 226 -12.11 -17.18 -19.40
N GLU A 227 -11.05 -16.97 -18.62
CA GLU A 227 -9.68 -16.82 -19.12
C GLU A 227 -9.20 -18.09 -19.87
N ALA A 228 -9.50 -19.28 -19.33
CA ALA A 228 -9.18 -20.55 -19.97
C ALA A 228 -9.94 -20.74 -21.29
N LEU A 229 -11.23 -20.42 -21.33
CA LEU A 229 -12.02 -20.49 -22.56
C LEU A 229 -11.58 -19.44 -23.60
N ALA A 230 -11.29 -18.21 -23.16
CA ALA A 230 -10.82 -17.14 -24.04
C ALA A 230 -9.45 -17.46 -24.66
N THR A 231 -8.58 -18.18 -23.93
CA THR A 231 -7.27 -18.62 -24.45
C THR A 231 -7.35 -19.89 -25.30
N ALA A 232 -8.33 -20.76 -25.03
CA ALA A 232 -8.55 -21.99 -25.78
C ALA A 232 -9.30 -21.76 -27.10
N TRP A 233 -10.15 -20.73 -27.17
CA TRP A 233 -10.86 -20.38 -28.41
C TRP A 233 -9.89 -19.79 -29.44
N ARG A 234 -9.68 -20.53 -30.53
CA ARG A 234 -8.82 -20.14 -31.66
C ARG A 234 -9.56 -20.00 -32.98
N CYS A 235 -10.89 -19.92 -32.97
CA CYS A 235 -11.67 -19.76 -34.19
C CYS A 235 -11.79 -18.27 -34.58
N GLY A 236 -12.01 -18.04 -35.88
CA GLY A 236 -12.18 -16.69 -36.45
C GLY A 236 -13.61 -16.15 -36.36
N CYS A 237 -14.46 -16.70 -35.48
CA CYS A 237 -15.84 -16.24 -35.31
C CYS A 237 -15.85 -14.85 -34.67
N ALA A 238 -16.81 -14.01 -35.07
CA ALA A 238 -16.88 -12.63 -34.61
C ALA A 238 -17.24 -12.50 -33.12
N ASN A 239 -18.10 -13.40 -32.61
CA ASN A 239 -18.53 -13.40 -31.20
C ASN A 239 -18.81 -14.83 -30.72
N HIS A 240 -18.40 -15.11 -29.49
CA HIS A 240 -18.85 -16.29 -28.75
C HIS A 240 -19.56 -15.86 -27.48
N ILE A 241 -20.72 -16.48 -27.24
CA ILE A 241 -21.52 -16.22 -26.04
C ILE A 241 -21.60 -17.51 -25.25
N THR A 242 -21.17 -17.44 -23.99
CA THR A 242 -21.34 -18.50 -23.02
C THR A 242 -22.18 -18.01 -21.86
N ASN A 243 -23.17 -18.81 -21.51
CA ASN A 243 -23.96 -18.58 -20.30
C ASN A 243 -23.44 -19.50 -19.20
N LEU A 244 -23.02 -18.88 -18.10
CA LEU A 244 -22.58 -19.59 -16.90
C LEU A 244 -23.73 -19.61 -15.90
N GLY A 245 -24.33 -20.79 -15.71
CA GLY A 245 -25.37 -21.00 -14.71
C GLY A 245 -24.78 -21.14 -13.32
N LEU A 246 -25.36 -20.44 -12.33
CA LEU A 246 -25.03 -20.62 -10.92
C LEU A 246 -25.98 -21.64 -10.31
N GLU A 247 -25.58 -22.91 -10.21
CA GLU A 247 -26.36 -23.88 -9.45
C GLU A 247 -26.19 -23.71 -7.93
N HIS A 248 -27.27 -23.93 -7.20
CA HIS A 248 -27.46 -23.46 -5.83
C HIS A 248 -26.65 -24.26 -4.78
N ARG A 249 -25.56 -23.66 -4.30
CA ARG A 249 -25.10 -23.43 -2.88
C ARG A 249 -25.14 -24.53 -1.79
N THR A 250 -25.60 -25.75 -2.04
CA THR A 250 -25.59 -26.84 -1.03
C THR A 250 -24.40 -27.78 -1.14
N SER A 251 -23.67 -27.77 -2.26
CA SER A 251 -22.45 -28.57 -2.45
C SER A 251 -21.21 -27.78 -2.04
N ASP A 252 -20.23 -28.45 -1.41
CA ASP A 252 -18.91 -27.88 -1.12
C ASP A 252 -17.97 -27.92 -2.33
N LYS A 253 -18.42 -28.46 -3.45
CA LYS A 253 -17.70 -28.46 -4.73
C LYS A 253 -18.28 -27.39 -5.65
N VAL A 254 -17.40 -26.62 -6.29
CA VAL A 254 -17.79 -25.61 -7.27
C VAL A 254 -18.04 -26.32 -8.60
N GLU A 255 -19.29 -26.34 -9.04
CA GLU A 255 -19.73 -26.93 -10.30
C GLU A 255 -20.22 -25.80 -11.23
N PHE A 256 -19.90 -25.92 -12.51
CA PHE A 256 -20.26 -24.93 -13.54
C PHE A 256 -21.05 -25.63 -14.63
N ASP A 257 -22.29 -25.19 -14.82
CA ASP A 257 -23.01 -25.46 -16.06
C ASP A 257 -22.63 -24.41 -17.09
N VAL A 258 -21.95 -24.89 -18.13
CA VAL A 258 -21.47 -24.06 -19.24
C VAL A 258 -22.31 -24.37 -20.46
N LEU A 259 -23.15 -23.42 -20.85
CA LEU A 259 -23.94 -23.49 -22.08
C LEU A 259 -23.26 -22.64 -23.16
N PHE A 260 -22.84 -23.31 -24.23
CA PHE A 260 -22.31 -22.67 -25.42
C PHE A 260 -23.45 -22.39 -26.39
N HIS A 261 -23.63 -21.12 -26.75
CA HIS A 261 -24.50 -20.77 -27.88
C HIS A 261 -23.73 -21.00 -29.17
N LEU A 262 -24.08 -22.08 -29.87
CA LEU A 262 -23.68 -22.29 -31.25
C LEU A 262 -24.72 -21.55 -32.10
N ASN A 263 -24.36 -20.38 -32.64
CA ASN A 263 -25.10 -19.85 -33.77
C ASN A 263 -24.72 -20.73 -34.97
N ASP A 264 -25.67 -21.54 -35.44
CA ASP A 264 -25.58 -22.14 -36.76
C ASP A 264 -25.65 -21.00 -37.78
N ASP A 265 -24.57 -20.83 -38.55
CA ASP A 265 -24.63 -20.18 -39.87
C ASP A 265 -25.36 -21.11 -40.86
#